data_AF-A0A2G2YK86-F1
#
_entry.id   AF-A0A2G2YK86-F1
#
_cell.length_a   1.000
_cell.length_b   1.000
_cell.length_c   1.000
_cell.angle_alpha   90.00
_cell.angle_beta   90.00
_cell.angle_gamma   90.00
#
_symmetry.space_group_name_H-M   'P 1'
#
loop_
_entity.id
_entity.type
_entity.pdbx_description
1 polymer ?
#
loop_
_entity_poly.entity_id
_entity_poly.type
_entity_poly.pdbx_seq_one_letter_code
_entity_poly.pdbx_strand_id
1 'polypeptide(L)'
;MRLSEWTIFSLLFALLLLMASAEQCGSQAGGALCPSGLCCSKYGWCGDTDAYCGPGNCQSQCPGSPSPKPPTPGPGPSGDIGGVISNSMFDQMLKHRNDNACQGKNNFYNYNAFINAARSFPVFGTTGDTTARKREIAAFFAQTSHETTGRSILI
;
A
#
# COMPACT_ATOMS: atom_id res chain seq x y z
N MET A 1 -48.77 3.53 -31.51
CA MET A 1 -47.45 3.61 -30.86
C MET A 1 -47.64 4.41 -29.58
N ARG A 2 -47.66 3.74 -28.42
CA ARG A 2 -48.10 4.33 -27.15
C ARG A 2 -46.92 4.96 -26.42
N LEU A 3 -47.08 6.20 -25.94
CA LEU A 3 -46.08 6.99 -25.20
C LEU A 3 -45.49 6.23 -23.99
N SER A 4 -46.23 5.29 -23.42
CA SER A 4 -45.79 4.42 -22.32
C SER A 4 -44.65 3.46 -22.71
N GLU A 5 -44.57 3.03 -23.96
CA GLU A 5 -43.49 2.15 -24.41
C GLU A 5 -42.18 2.91 -24.56
N TRP A 6 -42.24 4.16 -25.04
CA TRP A 6 -41.07 5.03 -25.19
C TRP A 6 -40.45 5.42 -23.84
N THR A 7 -41.28 5.61 -22.82
CA THR A 7 -40.79 5.86 -21.44
C THR A 7 -40.15 4.62 -20.83
N ILE A 8 -40.70 3.43 -21.08
CA ILE A 8 -40.13 2.17 -20.59
C ILE A 8 -38.79 1.89 -21.29
N PHE A 9 -38.71 2.06 -22.62
CA PHE A 9 -37.46 1.92 -23.36
C PHE A 9 -36.40 2.95 -22.94
N SER A 10 -36.78 4.20 -22.67
CA SER A 10 -35.86 5.23 -22.18
C SER A 10 -35.35 4.93 -20.77
N LEU A 11 -36.20 4.44 -19.87
CA LEU A 11 -35.81 4.06 -18.51
C LEU A 11 -34.93 2.80 -18.49
N LEU A 12 -35.20 1.81 -19.34
CA LEU A 12 -34.35 0.62 -19.50
C LEU A 12 -32.98 0.98 -20.09
N PHE A 13 -32.93 1.87 -21.07
CA PHE A 13 -31.68 2.36 -21.66
C PHE A 13 -30.86 3.19 -20.66
N ALA A 14 -31.52 4.01 -19.84
CA ALA A 14 -30.87 4.74 -18.75
C ALA A 14 -30.35 3.82 -17.63
N LEU A 15 -31.06 2.72 -17.33
CA LEU A 15 -30.63 1.73 -16.35
C LEU A 15 -29.41 0.92 -16.82
N LEU A 16 -29.27 0.68 -18.14
CA LEU A 16 -28.08 0.05 -18.73
C LEU A 16 -26.82 0.93 -18.64
N LEU A 17 -26.95 2.26 -18.62
CA LEU A 17 -25.82 3.19 -18.57
C LEU A 17 -25.19 3.34 -17.17
N LEU A 18 -25.87 2.90 -16.10
CA LEU A 18 -25.34 2.96 -14.72
C LEU A 18 -24.38 1.82 -14.36
N MET A 19 -24.24 0.81 -15.21
CA MET A 19 -23.37 -0.35 -14.95
C MET A 19 -21.98 -0.20 -15.58
N ALA A 20 -21.44 1.02 -15.62
CA ALA A 20 -20.05 1.23 -16.02
C ALA A 20 -19.13 0.79 -14.87
N SER A 21 -18.69 -0.47 -14.89
CA SER A 21 -17.58 -0.92 -14.05
C SER A 21 -16.35 -0.09 -14.40
N ALA A 22 -15.91 0.77 -13.49
CA ALA A 22 -14.66 1.50 -13.66
C ALA A 22 -13.51 0.50 -13.61
N GLU A 23 -12.68 0.50 -14.65
CA GLU A 23 -11.44 -0.27 -14.69
C GLU A 23 -10.53 0.18 -13.53
N GLN A 24 -9.87 -0.78 -12.88
CA GLN A 24 -9.12 -0.57 -11.64
C GLN A 24 -7.68 -0.07 -11.88
N CYS A 25 -7.12 -0.40 -13.04
CA CYS A 25 -5.72 -0.15 -13.35
C CYS A 25 -5.48 0.01 -14.86
N GLY A 26 -4.26 0.41 -15.22
CA GLY A 26 -3.82 0.44 -16.60
C GLY A 26 -4.31 1.67 -17.35
N SER A 27 -4.14 1.65 -18.67
CA SER A 27 -4.47 2.79 -19.54
C SER A 27 -5.94 3.21 -19.46
N GLN A 28 -6.82 2.27 -19.13
CA GLN A 28 -8.26 2.49 -18.98
C GLN A 28 -8.59 3.26 -17.69
N ALA A 29 -7.71 3.21 -16.70
CA ALA A 29 -7.84 3.89 -15.40
C ALA A 29 -6.83 5.03 -15.24
N GLY A 30 -6.46 5.71 -16.35
CA GLY A 30 -5.50 6.82 -16.31
C GLY A 30 -4.08 6.41 -15.90
N GLY A 31 -3.71 5.15 -16.11
CA GLY A 31 -2.41 4.61 -15.71
C GLY A 31 -2.33 4.19 -14.24
N ALA A 32 -3.47 4.04 -13.54
CA ALA A 32 -3.49 3.59 -12.16
C ALA A 32 -2.80 2.22 -11.99
N LEU A 33 -2.04 2.08 -10.92
CA LEU A 33 -1.39 0.83 -10.54
C LEU A 33 -2.27 0.05 -9.56
N CYS A 34 -2.17 -1.27 -9.62
CA CYS A 34 -2.89 -2.12 -8.67
C CYS A 34 -2.28 -2.05 -7.27
N PRO A 35 -3.13 -2.08 -6.22
CA PRO A 35 -2.68 -2.18 -4.85
C PRO A 35 -1.91 -3.49 -4.61
N SER A 36 -1.05 -3.48 -3.59
CA SER A 36 -0.28 -4.66 -3.16
C SER A 36 0.67 -5.27 -4.20
N GLY A 37 0.98 -4.55 -5.29
CA GLY A 37 1.90 -5.04 -6.31
C GLY A 37 1.27 -6.02 -7.30
N LEU A 38 -0.07 -6.12 -7.35
CA LEU A 38 -0.77 -7.06 -8.24
C LEU A 38 -0.58 -6.70 -9.72
N CYS A 39 -0.64 -7.70 -10.59
CA CYS A 39 -0.57 -7.46 -12.03
C CYS A 39 -1.84 -6.74 -12.49
N CYS A 40 -1.65 -5.73 -13.32
CA CYS A 40 -2.75 -5.14 -14.06
C CYS A 40 -2.94 -5.92 -15.35
N SER A 41 -4.08 -6.61 -15.49
CA SER A 41 -4.41 -7.33 -16.71
C SER A 41 -4.60 -6.37 -17.88
N LYS A 42 -4.56 -6.88 -19.12
CA LYS A 42 -4.87 -6.16 -20.36
C LYS A 42 -6.24 -5.48 -20.35
N TYR A 43 -7.14 -5.97 -19.51
CA TYR A 43 -8.49 -5.47 -19.37
C TYR A 43 -8.65 -4.41 -18.28
N GLY A 44 -7.60 -4.10 -17.50
CA GLY A 44 -7.65 -3.05 -16.48
C GLY A 44 -8.08 -3.55 -15.10
N TRP A 45 -7.86 -4.83 -14.81
CA TRP A 45 -8.20 -5.45 -13.52
C TRP A 45 -6.97 -5.94 -12.78
N CYS A 46 -7.04 -5.94 -11.45
CA CYS A 46 -5.94 -6.33 -10.58
C CYS A 46 -6.04 -7.78 -10.13
N GLY A 47 -4.95 -8.54 -10.29
CA GLY A 47 -4.87 -9.93 -9.84
C GLY A 47 -3.46 -10.51 -9.93
N ASP A 48 -3.29 -11.73 -9.43
CA ASP A 48 -2.00 -12.44 -9.32
C ASP A 48 -1.92 -13.74 -10.15
N THR A 49 -2.99 -14.11 -10.86
CA THR A 49 -3.01 -15.31 -11.69
C THR A 49 -2.48 -15.05 -13.10
N ASP A 50 -2.22 -16.12 -13.87
CA ASP A 50 -1.72 -16.03 -15.25
C ASP A 50 -2.65 -15.21 -16.18
N ALA A 51 -3.95 -15.15 -15.89
CA ALA A 51 -4.89 -14.31 -16.63
C ALA A 51 -4.57 -12.79 -16.50
N TYR A 52 -3.90 -12.39 -15.42
CA TYR A 52 -3.52 -11.01 -15.12
C TYR A 52 -2.04 -10.75 -15.38
N CYS A 53 -1.19 -11.74 -15.08
CA CYS A 53 0.26 -11.64 -15.12
C CYS A 53 0.89 -12.31 -16.35
N GLY A 54 0.14 -13.11 -17.09
CA GLY A 54 0.69 -13.94 -18.16
C GLY A 54 1.30 -13.11 -19.30
N PRO A 55 2.23 -13.69 -20.09
CA PRO A 55 2.84 -13.03 -21.23
C PRO A 55 1.79 -12.49 -22.20
N GLY A 56 1.79 -11.18 -22.45
CA GLY A 56 0.81 -10.52 -23.34
C GLY A 56 -0.57 -10.23 -22.70
N ASN A 57 -0.80 -10.68 -21.46
CA ASN A 57 -2.03 -10.44 -20.71
C ASN A 57 -1.89 -9.36 -19.64
N CYS A 58 -0.70 -8.76 -19.50
CA CYS A 58 -0.40 -7.79 -18.46
C CYS A 58 0.02 -6.43 -19.03
N GLN A 59 -0.53 -5.33 -18.47
CA GLN A 59 -0.20 -3.94 -18.82
C GLN A 59 0.89 -3.34 -17.91
N SER A 60 0.83 -3.61 -16.61
CA SER A 60 1.75 -3.06 -15.61
C SER A 60 1.89 -4.00 -14.42
N GLN A 61 3.06 -3.97 -13.75
CA GLN A 61 3.38 -4.91 -12.65
C GLN A 61 3.50 -6.36 -13.14
N CYS A 62 3.96 -6.55 -14.38
CA CYS A 62 4.07 -7.85 -15.05
C CYS A 62 5.34 -8.61 -14.68
N PRO A 63 5.31 -9.95 -14.64
CA PRO A 63 6.50 -10.76 -14.47
C PRO A 63 7.43 -10.59 -15.68
N GLY A 64 8.68 -10.18 -15.42
CA GLY A 64 9.74 -10.06 -16.43
C GLY A 64 9.95 -8.67 -17.05
N SER A 65 9.08 -7.68 -16.80
CA SER A 65 9.37 -6.26 -17.11
C SER A 65 10.09 -5.59 -15.93
N PRO A 66 10.90 -4.52 -16.13
CA PRO A 66 11.29 -3.62 -15.05
C PRO A 66 10.07 -2.78 -14.64
N SER A 67 9.08 -3.44 -14.04
CA SER A 67 8.00 -2.83 -13.27
C SER A 67 8.40 -2.81 -11.80
N PRO A 68 7.84 -1.87 -10.99
CA PRO A 68 8.18 -1.71 -9.59
C PRO A 68 7.77 -2.95 -8.81
N LYS A 69 8.73 -3.86 -8.66
CA LYS A 69 8.65 -5.00 -7.75
C LYS A 69 8.64 -4.43 -6.32
N PRO A 70 7.83 -4.96 -5.39
CA PRO A 70 7.94 -4.61 -3.98
C PRO A 70 9.42 -4.66 -3.56
N PRO A 71 10.01 -3.59 -3.00
CA PRO A 71 11.45 -3.57 -2.79
C PRO A 71 11.82 -4.63 -1.77
N THR A 72 12.52 -5.65 -2.23
CA THR A 72 13.26 -6.59 -1.39
C THR A 72 14.59 -5.93 -1.01
N PRO A 73 15.11 -6.08 0.22
CA PRO A 73 16.11 -5.15 0.76
C PRO A 73 17.55 -5.41 0.28
N GLY A 74 18.17 -4.36 -0.29
CA GLY A 74 19.61 -4.07 -0.18
C GLY A 74 20.37 -3.90 -1.51
N PRO A 75 21.49 -3.15 -1.55
CA PRO A 75 21.89 -1.97 -0.77
C PRO A 75 22.18 -0.77 -1.70
N GLY A 76 21.56 0.40 -1.48
CA GLY A 76 21.90 1.60 -2.24
C GLY A 76 21.18 2.87 -1.76
N PRO A 77 21.81 4.06 -1.85
CA PRO A 77 21.57 5.19 -0.97
C PRO A 77 20.41 6.05 -1.48
N SER A 78 19.18 5.60 -1.25
CA SER A 78 18.07 6.55 -1.21
C SER A 78 18.06 7.16 0.20
N GLY A 79 18.26 8.47 0.26
CA GLY A 79 18.17 9.26 1.50
C GLY A 79 16.75 9.35 2.06
N ASP A 80 15.89 8.37 1.77
CA ASP A 80 14.55 8.25 2.32
C ASP A 80 14.56 7.13 3.38
N ILE A 81 13.89 7.38 4.49
CA ILE A 81 13.75 6.46 5.63
C ILE A 81 13.10 5.13 5.23
N GLY A 82 12.28 5.11 4.16
CA GLY A 82 11.68 3.89 3.61
C GLY A 82 12.72 2.88 3.08
N GLY A 83 13.95 3.30 2.81
CA GLY A 83 15.08 2.41 2.49
C GLY A 83 15.73 1.75 3.71
N VAL A 84 15.42 2.19 4.92
CA VAL A 84 16.00 1.70 6.19
C VAL A 84 15.04 0.78 6.93
N ILE A 85 13.74 1.11 6.93
CA ILE A 85 12.69 0.31 7.56
C ILE A 85 11.56 0.07 6.55
N SER A 86 11.28 -1.20 6.29
CA SER A 86 10.15 -1.62 5.45
C SER A 86 8.85 -1.67 6.26
N ASN A 87 7.71 -1.64 5.56
CA ASN A 87 6.39 -1.84 6.15
C ASN A 87 6.30 -3.16 6.96
N SER A 88 6.85 -4.24 6.41
CA SER A 88 6.90 -5.54 7.10
C SER A 88 7.77 -5.52 8.36
N MET A 89 8.90 -4.80 8.34
CA MET A 89 9.78 -4.67 9.49
C MET A 89 9.12 -3.81 10.58
N PHE A 90 8.42 -2.73 10.20
CA PHE A 90 7.59 -1.93 11.10
C PHE A 90 6.51 -2.79 11.77
N ASP A 91 5.80 -3.60 11.00
CA ASP A 91 4.77 -4.50 11.52
C ASP A 91 5.35 -5.59 12.42
N GLN A 92 6.53 -6.11 12.09
CA GLN A 92 7.22 -7.09 12.91
C GLN A 92 7.71 -6.50 14.24
N MET A 93 8.25 -5.28 14.21
CA MET A 93 8.67 -4.56 15.42
C MET A 93 7.49 -4.21 16.32
N LEU A 94 6.35 -3.84 15.74
CA LEU A 94 5.15 -3.42 16.45
C LEU A 94 4.00 -4.44 16.30
N LYS A 95 4.33 -5.73 16.48
CA LYS A 95 3.46 -6.88 16.18
C LYS A 95 2.09 -6.86 16.85
N HIS A 96 2.04 -6.45 18.12
CA HIS A 96 0.84 -6.53 18.97
C HIS A 96 0.09 -5.21 19.11
N ARG A 97 0.53 -4.14 18.42
CA ARG A 97 -0.03 -2.79 18.59
C ARG A 97 -1.52 -2.68 18.25
N ASN A 98 -2.00 -3.58 17.39
CA ASN A 98 -3.35 -3.62 16.87
C ASN A 98 -4.23 -4.66 17.59
N ASP A 99 -3.71 -5.34 18.61
CA ASP A 99 -4.49 -6.31 19.39
C ASP A 99 -5.66 -5.60 20.07
N ASN A 100 -6.79 -6.30 20.23
CA ASN A 100 -8.03 -5.70 20.75
C ASN A 100 -7.91 -5.09 22.15
N ALA A 101 -6.91 -5.54 22.93
CA ALA A 101 -6.57 -5.04 24.26
C ALA A 101 -5.87 -3.66 24.22
N CYS A 102 -5.35 -3.23 23.07
CA CYS A 102 -4.64 -1.96 22.93
C CYS A 102 -5.61 -0.82 22.60
N GLN A 103 -5.37 0.36 23.20
CA GLN A 103 -6.09 1.59 22.85
C GLN A 103 -5.75 2.06 21.42
N GLY A 104 -4.51 1.80 20.98
CA GLY A 104 -4.03 2.11 19.62
C GLY A 104 -4.50 1.14 18.52
N LYS A 105 -5.50 0.29 18.80
CA LYS A 105 -6.11 -0.61 17.81
C LYS A 105 -6.72 0.15 16.62
N ASN A 106 -7.14 -0.58 15.60
CA ASN A 106 -7.67 -0.03 14.34
C ASN A 106 -6.63 0.77 13.53
N ASN A 107 -5.37 0.33 13.53
CA ASN A 107 -4.30 0.93 12.72
C ASN A 107 -4.02 2.42 13.03
N PHE A 108 -4.23 2.83 14.29
CA PHE A 108 -3.87 4.18 14.72
C PHE A 108 -2.39 4.47 14.44
N TYR A 109 -1.51 3.52 14.80
CA TYR A 109 -0.10 3.52 14.41
C TYR A 109 0.09 2.73 13.11
N ASN A 110 -0.03 3.40 11.96
CA ASN A 110 0.21 2.80 10.65
C ASN A 110 1.53 3.29 10.02
N TYR A 111 2.08 2.46 9.13
CA TYR A 111 3.35 2.73 8.49
C TYR A 111 3.37 4.01 7.64
N ASN A 112 2.27 4.31 6.94
CA ASN A 112 2.20 5.52 6.11
C ASN A 112 2.25 6.79 6.97
N ALA A 113 1.59 6.79 8.12
CA ALA A 113 1.67 7.88 9.08
C ALA A 113 3.10 8.07 9.60
N PHE A 114 3.81 6.96 9.91
CA PHE A 114 5.22 7.01 10.30
C PHE A 114 6.12 7.60 9.20
N ILE A 115 6.00 7.13 7.96
CA ILE A 115 6.80 7.65 6.84
C ILE A 115 6.50 9.13 6.57
N ASN A 116 5.23 9.53 6.61
CA ASN A 116 4.83 10.92 6.41
C ASN A 116 5.38 11.84 7.52
N ALA A 117 5.34 11.38 8.78
CA ALA A 117 5.93 12.11 9.89
C ALA A 117 7.46 12.21 9.75
N ALA A 118 8.13 11.10 9.43
CA ALA A 118 9.57 11.04 9.27
C ALA A 118 10.10 11.95 8.14
N ARG A 119 9.33 12.12 7.06
CA ARG A 119 9.67 13.08 5.98
C ARG A 119 9.70 14.54 6.44
N SER A 120 9.06 14.86 7.56
CA SER A 120 9.15 16.20 8.16
C SER A 120 10.48 16.42 8.91
N PHE A 121 11.26 15.35 9.13
CA PHE A 121 12.56 15.36 9.81
C PHE A 121 13.63 14.76 8.88
N PRO A 122 14.17 15.53 7.92
CA PRO A 122 14.99 14.99 6.82
C PRO A 122 16.31 14.32 7.25
N VAL A 123 16.76 14.55 8.48
CA VAL A 123 17.97 13.95 9.06
C VAL A 123 17.70 12.64 9.82
N PHE A 124 16.43 12.33 10.09
CA PHE A 124 16.01 11.17 10.87
C PHE A 124 16.11 9.88 10.04
N GLY A 125 16.95 8.94 10.48
CA GLY A 125 17.17 7.66 9.79
C GLY A 125 17.93 7.79 8.46
N THR A 126 18.51 8.95 8.18
CA THR A 126 19.23 9.26 6.94
C THR A 126 20.67 9.68 7.18
N THR A 127 21.06 9.84 8.45
CA THR A 127 22.39 10.30 8.86
C THR A 127 23.36 9.14 9.12
N GLY A 128 24.58 9.24 8.61
CA GLY A 128 25.63 8.26 8.83
C GLY A 128 25.53 6.99 7.95
N ASP A 129 26.29 5.96 8.31
CA ASP A 129 26.30 4.69 7.58
C ASP A 129 25.00 3.88 7.80
N THR A 130 24.84 2.79 7.06
CA THR A 130 23.63 1.95 7.15
C THR A 130 23.43 1.33 8.53
N THR A 131 24.49 1.13 9.31
CA THR A 131 24.41 0.61 10.68
C THR A 131 23.92 1.70 11.63
N ALA A 132 24.44 2.92 11.52
CA ALA A 132 24.00 4.08 12.28
C ALA A 132 22.53 4.38 12.03
N ARG A 133 22.10 4.40 10.76
CA ARG A 133 20.70 4.60 10.36
C ARG A 133 19.78 3.53 10.96
N LYS A 134 20.14 2.25 10.84
CA LYS A 134 19.36 1.16 11.46
C LYS A 134 19.30 1.27 12.98
N ARG A 135 20.41 1.64 13.62
CA ARG A 135 20.51 1.83 15.07
C ARG A 135 19.64 2.99 15.54
N GLU A 136 19.62 4.10 14.82
CA GLU A 136 18.77 5.26 15.12
C GLU A 136 17.28 4.87 15.11
N ILE A 137 16.84 4.17 14.05
CA ILE A 137 15.45 3.70 13.94
C ILE A 137 15.10 2.70 15.05
N ALA A 138 15.99 1.75 15.33
CA ALA A 138 15.78 0.79 16.43
C ALA A 138 15.68 1.48 17.79
N ALA A 139 16.54 2.48 18.06
CA ALA A 139 16.51 3.26 19.29
C ALA A 139 15.21 4.07 19.41
N PHE A 140 14.78 4.73 18.33
CA PHE A 140 13.51 5.46 18.29
C PHE A 140 12.34 4.54 18.63
N PHE A 141 12.18 3.42 17.93
CA PHE A 141 11.08 2.48 18.20
C PHE A 141 11.16 1.88 19.59
N ALA A 142 12.36 1.60 20.12
CA ALA A 142 12.50 1.10 21.48
C ALA A 142 11.99 2.10 22.52
N GLN A 143 12.37 3.38 22.40
CA GLN A 143 11.95 4.44 23.32
C GLN A 143 10.44 4.70 23.20
N THR A 144 9.91 4.90 21.99
CA THR A 144 8.47 5.16 21.82
C THR A 144 7.62 3.96 22.23
N SER A 145 8.09 2.73 21.99
CA SER A 145 7.40 1.52 22.43
C SER A 145 7.38 1.37 23.94
N HIS A 146 8.41 1.87 24.64
CA HIS A 146 8.43 1.93 26.10
C HIS A 146 7.35 2.89 26.61
N GLU A 147 7.30 4.10 26.06
CA GLU A 147 6.30 5.12 26.43
C GLU A 147 4.85 4.69 26.14
N THR A 148 4.63 3.93 25.09
CA THR A 148 3.29 3.45 24.70
C THR A 148 3.06 1.97 25.01
N THR A 149 3.86 1.38 25.91
CA THR A 149 3.74 -0.06 26.17
C THR A 149 2.40 -0.38 26.84
N GLY A 150 1.66 -1.34 26.28
CA GLY A 150 0.42 -1.85 26.87
C GLY A 150 0.66 -2.86 28.00
N ARG A 151 1.93 -3.11 28.37
CA ARG A 151 2.26 -3.95 29.52
C ARG A 151 2.12 -3.11 30.79
N SER A 152 1.30 -3.60 31.71
CA SER A 152 1.45 -3.24 33.11
C SER A 152 2.88 -3.62 33.51
N ILE A 153 3.73 -2.62 33.77
CA ILE A 153 4.97 -2.82 34.49
C ILE A 153 4.53 -3.07 35.95
N LEU A 154 4.22 -4.33 36.25
CA LEU A 154 4.16 -4.80 37.63
C LEU A 154 5.57 -5.28 37.95
N ILE A 155 6.37 -4.33 38.44
CA ILE A 155 7.36 -4.62 39.49
C ILE A 155 6.61 -4.97 40.77
#